data_AF-A0A537HW17-F1
#
_entry.id   AF-A0A537HW17-F1
#
_cell.length_a   1.000
_cell.length_b   1.000
_cell.length_c   1.000
_cell.angle_alpha   90.00
_cell.angle_beta   90.00
_cell.angle_gamma   90.00
#
_symmetry.space_group_name_H-M   'P 1'
#
loop_
_entity.id
_entity.type
_entity.pdbx_description
1 polymer ?
#
loop_
_entity_poly.entity_id
_entity_poly.type
_entity_poly.pdbx_seq_one_letter_code
_entity_poly.pdbx_strand_id
1 'polypeptide(L)' 'MALKEQGYETDTNTFLLLILAILLPPLAVYLHQGEINTKFWITLILWLLGWVFWGALAWVPALPAIIYAILVILGSA' A
#
# COMPACT_ATOMS: atom_id res chain seq x y z
N MET A 1 -26.04 -38.48 -13.32
CA MET A 1 -25.10 -37.41 -13.75
C MET A 1 -24.93 -36.46 -12.58
N ALA A 2 -23.96 -36.70 -11.71
CA ALA A 2 -23.62 -35.76 -10.65
C ALA A 2 -22.83 -34.62 -11.30
N LEU A 3 -23.47 -33.46 -11.44
CA LEU A 3 -22.83 -32.24 -11.91
C LEU A 3 -21.77 -31.87 -10.88
N LYS A 4 -20.52 -32.04 -11.28
CA LYS A 4 -19.36 -31.62 -10.52
C LYS A 4 -19.42 -30.10 -10.49
N GLU A 5 -19.78 -29.51 -9.36
CA GLU A 5 -19.64 -28.07 -9.11
C GLU A 5 -18.15 -27.73 -9.03
N GLN A 6 -17.52 -27.67 -10.20
CA GLN A 6 -16.12 -27.33 -10.37
C GLN A 6 -16.04 -25.92 -10.93
N GLY A 7 -15.45 -25.00 -10.16
CA GLY A 7 -14.69 -23.93 -10.80
C GLY A 7 -14.92 -22.49 -10.32
N TYR A 8 -15.09 -22.23 -9.01
CA TYR A 8 -15.01 -20.85 -8.51
C TYR A 8 -14.15 -20.66 -7.24
N GLU A 9 -13.51 -21.70 -6.73
CA GLU A 9 -12.72 -21.60 -5.50
C GLU A 9 -11.30 -21.06 -5.75
N THR A 10 -10.75 -21.30 -6.94
CA THR A 10 -9.40 -20.84 -7.31
C THR A 10 -9.40 -19.37 -7.76
N ASP A 11 -10.41 -18.92 -8.51
CA ASP A 11 -10.46 -17.54 -9.05
C ASP A 11 -10.71 -16.48 -7.98
N THR A 12 -11.59 -16.75 -7.00
CA THR A 12 -11.96 -15.77 -5.97
C THR A 12 -10.76 -15.38 -5.10
N ASN A 13 -9.98 -16.36 -4.65
CA ASN A 13 -8.81 -16.11 -3.81
C ASN A 13 -7.72 -15.34 -4.56
N THR A 14 -7.48 -15.67 -5.83
CA THR A 14 -6.55 -14.93 -6.68
C THR A 14 -7.02 -13.49 -6.91
N PHE A 15 -8.32 -13.29 -7.13
CA PHE A 15 -8.91 -11.96 -7.31
C PHE A 15 -8.83 -11.10 -6.04
N LEU A 16 -9.10 -11.69 -4.87
CA LEU A 16 -8.94 -11.02 -3.58
C LEU A 16 -7.48 -10.62 -3.31
N LEU A 17 -6.52 -11.51 -3.61
CA LEU A 17 -5.09 -11.22 -3.49
C LEU A 17 -4.65 -10.11 -4.46
N LEU A 18 -5.23 -10.02 -5.66
CA LEU A 18 -4.99 -8.94 -6.62
C LEU A 18 -5.45 -7.58 -6.08
N ILE A 19 -6.66 -7.52 -5.51
CA ILE A 19 -7.17 -6.30 -4.87
C ILE A 19 -6.27 -5.91 -3.68
N LEU A 20 -5.91 -6.89 -2.85
CA LEU A 20 -4.98 -6.69 -1.74
C LEU A 20 -3.59 -6.25 -2.22
N ALA A 21 -3.12 -6.71 -3.38
CA ALA A 21 -1.83 -6.33 -3.93
C ALA A 21 -1.79 -4.86 -4.36
N ILE A 22 -2.92 -4.32 -4.80
CA ILE A 22 -3.05 -2.89 -5.13
C ILE A 22 -3.14 -2.04 -3.86
N LEU A 23 -3.91 -2.48 -2.85
CA LEU A 23 -4.13 -1.70 -1.62
C LEU A 23 -2.96 -1.79 -0.64
N LEU A 24 -2.43 -3.00 -0.45
CA LEU A 24 -1.40 -3.34 0.53
C LEU A 24 -0.48 -4.45 -0.01
N PRO A 25 0.41 -4.12 -0.97
CA PRO A 25 1.26 -5.09 -1.66
C PRO A 25 2.06 -6.06 -0.78
N PRO A 26 2.69 -5.66 0.35
CA PRO A 26 3.42 -6.62 1.18
C PRO A 26 2.49 -7.67 1.80
N LEU A 27 1.25 -7.31 2.15
CA LEU A 27 0.31 -8.24 2.76
C LEU A 27 -0.21 -9.27 1.75
N ALA A 28 -0.40 -8.87 0.49
CA ALA A 28 -0.75 -9.77 -0.60
C ALA A 28 0.34 -10.80 -0.87
N VAL A 29 1.62 -10.39 -0.87
CA VAL A 29 2.76 -11.31 -1.06
C VAL A 29 2.89 -12.30 0.09
N TYR A 30 2.60 -11.86 1.32
CA TYR A 30 2.56 -12.74 2.49
C TYR A 30 1.46 -13.80 2.36
N LEU A 31 0.22 -13.38 2.07
CA LEU A 31 -0.91 -14.31 1.92
C LEU A 31 -0.78 -15.22 0.70
N HIS A 32 -0.15 -14.74 -0.37
CA HIS A 32 0.09 -15.54 -1.58
C HIS A 32 1.14 -16.63 -1.37
N GLN A 33 2.19 -16.37 -0.57
CA GLN A 33 3.25 -17.35 -0.32
C GLN A 33 3.04 -18.17 0.95
N GLY A 34 2.14 -17.76 1.86
CA GLY A 34 1.86 -18.44 3.13
C GLY A 34 3.00 -18.38 4.15
N GLU A 35 4.12 -17.73 3.82
CA GLU A 35 5.33 -17.67 4.64
C GLU A 35 5.99 -16.28 4.57
N ILE A 36 6.67 -15.89 5.65
CA ILE A 36 7.52 -14.70 5.67
C ILE A 36 8.84 -15.04 4.96
N ASN A 37 8.89 -14.76 3.66
CA ASN A 37 10.07 -15.00 2.82
C ASN A 37 10.81 -13.69 2.47
N THR A 38 12.01 -13.79 1.91
CA THR A 38 12.78 -12.66 1.35
C THR A 38 11.94 -11.77 0.43
N LYS A 39 11.00 -12.33 -0.36
CA LYS A 39 10.13 -11.52 -1.23
C LYS A 39 9.18 -10.61 -0.45
N PHE A 40 8.67 -11.07 0.71
CA PHE A 40 7.88 -10.24 1.61
C PHE A 40 8.72 -9.08 2.15
N TRP A 41 9.93 -9.36 2.62
CA TRP A 41 10.84 -8.33 3.12
C TRP A 41 11.22 -7.31 2.05
N ILE A 42 11.53 -7.76 0.82
CA ILE A 42 11.81 -6.86 -0.31
C ILE A 42 10.60 -5.96 -0.58
N THR A 43 9.40 -6.53 -0.72
CA THR A 43 8.19 -5.75 -1.02
C THR A 43 7.78 -4.82 0.11
N LEU A 44 7.96 -5.22 1.37
CA LEU A 44 7.73 -4.38 2.54
C LEU A 44 8.69 -3.19 2.56
N ILE A 45 9.99 -3.43 2.37
CA ILE A 45 11.01 -2.37 2.36
C ILE A 45 10.76 -1.43 1.18
N LEU A 46 10.44 -1.95 -0.01
CA LEU A 46 10.16 -1.13 -1.19
C LEU A 46 8.90 -0.27 -1.02
N TRP A 47 7.85 -0.84 -0.42
CA TRP A 47 6.62 -0.12 -0.11
C TRP A 47 6.84 0.98 0.94
N LEU A 48 7.61 0.69 2.00
CA LEU A 48 8.00 1.68 3.01
C LEU A 48 8.92 2.77 2.43
N LEU A 49 9.88 2.41 1.58
CA LEU A 49 10.75 3.38 0.89
C LEU A 49 9.92 4.29 -0.02
N GLY A 50 9.01 3.73 -0.82
CA GLY A 50 8.08 4.53 -1.61
C GLY A 50 7.26 5.46 -0.72
N TRP A 51 6.71 4.95 0.39
CA TRP A 51 5.94 5.77 1.31
C TRP A 51 6.79 6.85 1.99
N VAL A 52 8.05 6.60 2.35
CA VAL A 52 8.93 7.59 2.99
C VAL A 52 9.45 8.62 1.99
N PHE A 53 9.95 8.18 0.84
CA PHE A 53 10.52 9.06 -0.18
C PHE A 53 9.46 9.86 -0.96
N TRP A 54 8.26 9.31 -1.15
CA TRP A 54 7.19 9.96 -1.91
C TRP A 54 6.06 10.49 -1.03
N GLY A 55 5.61 9.71 -0.05
CA GLY A 55 4.52 10.07 0.86
C GLY A 55 4.99 10.99 2.01
N ALA A 56 6.02 10.58 2.74
CA ALA A 56 6.58 11.33 3.86
C ALA A 56 7.29 12.59 3.45
N LEU A 57 7.97 12.56 2.32
CA LEU A 57 8.53 13.76 1.74
C LEU A 57 7.48 14.74 1.22
N ALA A 58 6.21 14.35 1.03
CA ALA A 58 5.15 15.30 0.66
C ALA A 58 4.48 15.93 1.90
N TRP A 59 4.24 15.16 2.97
CA TRP A 59 3.58 15.69 4.18
C TRP A 59 4.53 16.41 5.14
N VAL A 60 5.82 16.04 5.20
CA VAL A 60 6.82 16.72 6.06
C VAL A 60 7.07 18.18 5.64
N PRO A 61 7.30 18.54 4.36
CA PRO A 61 7.46 19.94 3.95
C PRO A 61 6.14 20.69 3.79
N ALA A 62 5.02 19.99 3.61
CA ALA A 62 3.71 20.63 3.57
C ALA A 62 3.38 21.32 4.91
N LEU A 63 3.76 20.73 6.05
CA LEU A 63 3.50 21.32 7.36
C LEU A 63 4.20 22.69 7.54
N PRO A 64 5.52 22.86 7.33
CA PRO A 64 6.19 24.15 7.33
C PRO A 64 5.61 25.13 6.31
N ALA A 65 5.27 24.66 5.11
CA ALA A 65 4.69 25.51 4.06
C ALA A 65 3.31 26.05 4.47
N ILE A 66 2.47 25.22 5.08
CA ILE A 66 1.16 25.61 5.62
C ILE A 66 1.34 26.61 6.77
N ILE A 67 2.24 26.32 7.71
CA ILE A 67 2.53 27.24 8.83
C ILE A 67 3.03 28.58 8.30
N TYR A 68 3.97 28.58 7.34
CA TYR A 68 4.49 29.79 6.72
C TYR A 68 3.41 30.57 5.96
N ALA A 69 2.57 29.90 5.18
CA ALA A 69 1.46 30.54 4.47
C ALA A 69 0.46 31.18 5.44
N ILE A 70 0.13 30.48 6.53
CA ILE A 70 -0.72 31.00 7.61
C ILE A 70 -0.08 32.24 8.25
N LEU A 71 1.22 32.19 8.58
CA LEU A 71 1.95 33.33 9.13
C LEU A 71 2.00 34.53 8.17
N VAL A 72 2.13 34.30 6.87
CA VAL A 72 2.10 35.37 5.85
C VAL A 72 0.71 35.99 5.74
N ILE A 73 -0.35 35.18 5.79
CA ILE A 73 -1.74 35.66 5.67
C ILE A 73 -2.19 36.40 6.94
N LEU A 74 -1.85 35.87 8.13
CA LEU A 74 -2.22 36.46 9.43
C LEU A 74 -1.26 37.57 9.88
N GLY A 75 -0.01 37.49 9.48
CA GLY A 75 1.04 38.47 9.75
C GLY A 75 1.13 39.55 8.68
N SER A 76 -0.01 39.96 8.11
CA SER A 76 -0.12 41.08 7.17
C SER A 76 0.75 42.29 7.58
N ALA A 77 1.91 42.41 6.93
CA ALA A 77 2.78 43.57 6.81
C ALA A 77 3.41 43.55 5.41
#